data_AF-A0A1I3D7K3-F1
#
_entry.id   AF-A0A1I3D7K3-F1
#
_cell.length_a   1.000
_cell.length_b   1.000
_cell.length_c   1.000
_cell.angle_alpha   90.00
_cell.angle_beta   90.00
_cell.angle_gamma   90.00
#
_symmetry.space_group_name_H-M   'P 1'
#
loop_
_entity.id
_entity.type
_entity.pdbx_description
1 polymer ?
#
loop_
_entity_poly.entity_id
_entity_poly.type
_entity_poly.pdbx_seq_one_letter_code
_entity_poly.pdbx_strand_id
1 'polypeptide(L)' 'MYLKGIIKDAKELEFVIFCIESIASELGADAEQVYKALTEKSDILKGYIVPEYEILHTQSKEYIVNDIIELMKEKGVEV' A
#
# COMPACT_ATOMS: atom_id res chain seq x y z
N MET A 1 -11.22 -12.79 0.10
CA MET A 1 -10.08 -11.88 -0.15
C MET A 1 -10.64 -10.61 -0.78
N TYR A 2 -10.65 -9.51 -0.04
CA TYR A 2 -11.42 -8.27 -0.30
C TYR A 2 -10.95 -7.45 -1.51
N LEU A 3 -9.96 -7.92 -2.28
CA LEU A 3 -9.37 -7.19 -3.41
C LEU A 3 -10.09 -7.44 -4.74
N LYS A 4 -11.05 -8.36 -4.78
CA LYS A 4 -11.74 -8.78 -6.02
C LYS A 4 -12.59 -7.63 -6.56
N GLY A 5 -12.14 -7.01 -7.65
CA GLY A 5 -12.79 -5.85 -8.30
C GLY A 5 -12.10 -4.50 -8.06
N ILE A 6 -11.09 -4.44 -7.17
CA ILE A 6 -10.24 -3.26 -6.98
C ILE A 6 -9.00 -3.36 -7.88
N ILE A 7 -8.38 -4.54 -7.89
CA ILE A 7 -7.18 -4.83 -8.69
C ILE A 7 -7.59 -5.36 -10.06
N LYS A 8 -7.08 -4.72 -11.11
CA LYS A 8 -7.42 -4.98 -12.51
C LYS A 8 -6.63 -6.14 -13.12
N ASP A 9 -5.34 -6.22 -12.83
CA ASP A 9 -4.45 -7.22 -13.43
C ASP A 9 -3.29 -7.65 -12.50
N ALA A 10 -2.45 -8.56 -13.01
CA ALA A 10 -1.34 -9.11 -12.24
C ALA A 10 -0.29 -8.07 -11.86
N LYS A 11 -0.10 -7.01 -12.65
CA LYS A 11 0.91 -5.98 -12.36
C LYS A 11 0.49 -5.12 -11.18
N GLU A 12 -0.78 -4.73 -11.13
CA GLU A 12 -1.33 -4.03 -9.97
C GLU A 12 -1.30 -4.92 -8.71
N LEU A 13 -1.56 -6.22 -8.86
CA LEU A 13 -1.45 -7.17 -7.74
C LEU A 13 -0.02 -7.25 -7.20
N GLU A 14 0.96 -7.43 -8.09
CA GLU A 14 2.39 -7.47 -7.73
C GLU A 14 2.82 -6.17 -7.06
N PHE A 15 2.37 -5.02 -7.58
CA PHE A 15 2.67 -3.71 -7.03
C PHE A 15 2.09 -3.52 -5.62
N VAL A 16 0.84 -3.94 -5.39
CA VAL A 16 0.21 -3.88 -4.08
C VAL A 16 0.95 -4.75 -3.07
N ILE A 17 1.32 -5.98 -3.46
CA ILE A 17 2.10 -6.89 -2.60
C ILE A 17 3.46 -6.25 -2.29
N PHE A 18 4.14 -5.71 -3.28
CA PHE A 18 5.41 -4.99 -3.12
C PHE A 18 5.31 -3.83 -2.13
N CYS A 19 4.24 -3.03 -2.20
CA CYS A 19 4.02 -1.92 -1.26
C CYS A 19 3.86 -2.43 0.17
N ILE A 20 3.00 -3.44 0.37
CA ILE A 20 2.74 -4.03 1.69
C ILE A 20 4.03 -4.59 2.31
N GLU A 21 4.77 -5.40 1.57
CA GLU A 21 6.01 -6.02 2.06
C GLU A 21 7.10 -4.98 2.32
N SER A 22 7.22 -3.97 1.46
CA SER A 22 8.24 -2.93 1.61
C SER A 22 7.96 -2.04 2.82
N ILE A 23 6.70 -1.66 3.05
CA ILE A 23 6.30 -0.89 4.24
C ILE A 23 6.47 -1.73 5.51
N ALA A 24 6.11 -3.02 5.47
CA ALA A 24 6.32 -3.94 6.58
C ALA A 24 7.80 -4.03 6.96
N SER A 25 8.69 -4.15 5.96
CA SER A 25 10.14 -4.13 6.16
C SER A 25 10.64 -2.80 6.73
N GLU A 26 10.12 -1.66 6.27
CA GLU A 26 10.54 -0.33 6.73
C GLU A 26 10.10 -0.08 8.20
N LEU A 27 8.91 -0.55 8.57
CA LEU A 27 8.35 -0.37 9.91
C LEU A 27 8.72 -1.48 10.90
N GLY A 28 9.39 -2.54 10.45
CA GLY A 28 9.67 -3.73 11.27
C GLY A 28 8.40 -4.45 11.74
N ALA A 29 7.33 -4.41 10.92
CA ALA A 29 6.02 -4.95 11.22
C ALA A 29 5.70 -6.19 10.37
N ASP A 30 4.64 -6.92 10.74
CA ASP A 30 4.14 -8.03 9.92
C ASP A 30 3.33 -7.51 8.71
N ALA A 31 3.49 -8.17 7.56
CA ALA A 31 2.80 -7.79 6.33
C ALA A 31 1.26 -7.89 6.46
N GLU A 32 0.74 -8.79 7.29
CA GLU A 32 -0.70 -8.87 7.59
C GLU A 32 -1.18 -7.63 8.33
N GLN A 33 -0.39 -7.09 9.27
CA GLN A 33 -0.73 -5.87 9.98
C GLN A 33 -0.77 -4.68 9.03
N VAL A 34 0.21 -4.56 8.13
CA VAL A 34 0.25 -3.50 7.11
C VAL A 34 -0.92 -3.64 6.15
N TYR A 35 -1.24 -4.86 5.68
CA TYR A 35 -2.41 -5.10 4.86
C TYR A 35 -3.69 -4.61 5.55
N LYS A 36 -3.91 -4.96 6.83
CA LYS A 36 -5.07 -4.50 7.60
C LYS A 36 -5.07 -2.98 7.76
N ALA A 37 -3.92 -2.36 8.01
CA ALA A 37 -3.79 -0.91 8.11
C ALA A 37 -4.24 -0.21 6.82
N LEU A 38 -3.80 -0.71 5.66
CA LEU A 38 -4.09 -0.13 4.35
C LEU A 38 -5.49 -0.45 3.80
N THR A 39 -6.22 -1.41 4.38
CA THR A 39 -7.53 -1.88 3.88
C THR A 39 -8.67 -1.87 4.89
N GLU A 40 -8.47 -2.47 6.07
CA GLU A 40 -9.53 -2.61 7.08
C GLU A 40 -9.61 -1.37 7.97
N LYS A 41 -8.45 -0.78 8.30
CA LYS A 41 -8.35 0.45 9.11
C LYS A 41 -8.39 1.73 8.26
N SER A 42 -8.23 1.62 6.94
CA SER A 42 -8.22 2.77 6.03
C SER A 42 -8.56 2.36 4.59
N ASP A 43 -8.86 3.35 3.75
CA ASP A 43 -9.08 3.14 2.32
C ASP A 43 -7.80 3.44 1.50
N ILE A 44 -6.60 3.41 2.09
CA ILE A 44 -5.37 3.83 1.40
C ILE A 44 -5.06 2.93 0.20
N LEU A 45 -5.26 1.62 0.32
CA LEU A 45 -5.00 0.71 -0.79
C LEU A 45 -5.92 1.00 -1.99
N LYS A 46 -7.22 1.15 -1.73
CA LYS A 46 -8.24 1.32 -2.78
C LYS A 46 -8.35 2.77 -3.25
N GLY A 47 -8.09 3.74 -2.39
CA GLY A 47 -8.24 5.16 -2.63
C GLY A 47 -6.96 5.88 -3.05
N TYR A 48 -5.80 5.22 -2.95
CA TYR A 48 -4.51 5.81 -3.33
C TYR A 48 -3.60 4.83 -4.07
N ILE A 49 -3.20 3.71 -3.45
CA ILE A 49 -2.16 2.82 -4.02
C ILE A 49 -2.57 2.25 -5.38
N VAL A 50 -3.81 1.74 -5.49
CA VAL A 50 -4.31 1.16 -6.75
C VAL A 50 -4.65 2.24 -7.80
N PRO A 51 -5.41 3.30 -7.47
CA PRO A 51 -5.70 4.36 -8.44
C PRO A 51 -4.46 5.05 -9.01
N GLU A 52 -3.42 5.23 -8.19
CA GLU A 52 -2.19 5.93 -8.59
C GLU A 52 -1.10 4.98 -9.09
N TYR A 53 -1.43 3.70 -9.37
CA TYR A 53 -0.48 2.68 -9.84
C TYR A 53 0.41 3.21 -10.98
N GLU A 54 -0.18 3.80 -12.02
CA GLU A 54 0.53 4.28 -13.22
C GLU A 54 1.61 5.34 -12.89
N ILE A 55 1.43 6.13 -11.83
CA ILE A 55 2.38 7.17 -11.41
C ILE A 55 3.36 6.62 -10.38
N LEU A 56 2.86 5.89 -9.37
CA LEU A 56 3.69 5.38 -8.28
C LEU A 56 4.68 4.33 -8.78
N HIS A 57 4.29 3.42 -9.69
CA HIS A 57 5.17 2.34 -10.14
C HIS A 57 6.39 2.80 -10.96
N THR A 58 6.43 4.08 -11.37
CA THR A 58 7.60 4.68 -12.04
C THR A 58 8.59 5.31 -11.06
N GLN A 59 8.23 5.43 -9.78
CA GLN A 59 9.06 6.05 -8.74
C GLN A 59 10.04 5.06 -8.12
N SER A 60 11.03 5.58 -7.38
CA SER A 60 11.93 4.72 -6.60
C SER A 60 11.18 4.04 -5.45
N LYS A 61 11.69 2.87 -5.01
CA LYS A 61 11.16 2.17 -3.83
C LYS A 61 11.06 3.09 -2.62
N GLU A 62 12.15 3.81 -2.33
CA GLU A 62 12.23 4.71 -1.16
C GLU A 62 11.15 5.79 -1.21
N TYR A 63 10.91 6.39 -2.39
CA TYR A 63 9.85 7.37 -2.56
C TYR A 63 8.47 6.77 -2.28
N ILE A 64 8.14 5.64 -2.92
CA ILE A 64 6.82 4.98 -2.79
C ILE A 64 6.54 4.63 -1.33
N VAL A 65 7.51 4.05 -0.64
CA VAL A 65 7.37 3.63 0.76
C VAL A 65 7.18 4.84 1.68
N ASN A 66 8.02 5.86 1.55
CA ASN A 66 7.93 7.06 2.38
C ASN A 66 6.61 7.80 2.17
N ASP A 67 6.19 7.95 0.92
CA ASP A 67 4.95 8.62 0.54
C ASP A 67 3.72 7.93 1.14
N ILE A 68 3.63 6.59 1.05
CA ILE A 68 2.51 5.85 1.66
C ILE A 68 2.56 5.92 3.19
N ILE A 69 3.75 5.85 3.81
CA ILE A 69 3.89 5.98 5.27
C ILE A 69 3.52 7.38 5.75
N GLU A 70 3.88 8.43 5.01
CA GLU A 70 3.45 9.79 5.31
C GLU A 70 1.93 9.92 5.21
N LEU A 71 1.32 9.38 4.16
CA LEU A 71 -0.13 9.35 4.00
C LEU A 71 -0.83 8.59 5.15
N MET A 72 -0.24 7.48 5.60
CA MET A 72 -0.73 6.75 6.78
C MET A 72 -0.72 7.65 8.03
N LYS A 73 0.36 8.38 8.27
CA LYS A 73 0.48 9.32 9.41
C LYS A 73 -0.53 10.45 9.31
N GLU A 74 -0.70 11.06 8.14
CA GLU A 74 -1.68 12.13 7.90
C GLU A 74 -3.11 11.68 8.16
N LYS A 75 -3.41 10.41 7.85
CA LYS A 75 -4.73 9.79 8.09
C LYS A 75 -4.88 9.18 9.48
N GLY A 76 -3.87 9.25 10.35
CA GLY A 76 -3.89 8.65 11.69
C GLY A 76 -3.99 7.13 11.68
N VAL A 77 -3.43 6.48 10.66
CA VAL A 77 -3.45 5.03 10.47
C VAL A 77 -2.17 4.42 11.04
N GLU A 78 -2.33 3.46 11.95
CA GLU A 78 -1.23 2.75 12.59
C GLU A 78 -1.26 1.25 12.22
N VAL A 79 -0.07 0.65 12.16
CA VAL A 79 0.13 -0.78 11.87
C VAL A 79 -0.10 -1.61 13.12
#